data_AF-A0A4Y8XVH6-F1
#
_entry.id   AF-A0A4Y8XVH6-F1
#
_cell.length_a   1.000
_cell.length_b   1.000
_cell.length_c   1.000
_cell.angle_alpha   90.00
_cell.angle_beta   90.00
_cell.angle_gamma   90.00
#
_symmetry.space_group_name_H-M   'P 1'
#
loop_
_entity.id
_entity.type
_entity.pdbx_description
1 polymer ?
#
loop_
_entity_poly.entity_id
_entity_poly.type
_entity_poly.pdbx_seq_one_letter_code
_entity_poly.pdbx_strand_id
1 'polypeptide(L)'
;MTAARRTLPLRYPPQRGEALDSWLEFLAARLHCRFDDLLRALSLPTQDAVLAKPMSSRWTVLTTGEEITSIAAVSGVAEDDVEAMTLQRFDGHAVVIHPGRRRVEPHLLWGRAGSRFCPMCLADSGGRWQLTWRLLVIRLHPTPGSSG
;
A
#
# COMPACT_ATOMS: atom_id res chain seq x y z
N MET A 1 -9.06 21.79 -20.96
CA MET A 1 -7.82 21.16 -21.47
C MET A 1 -7.07 20.59 -20.27
N THR A 2 -7.20 19.30 -20.00
CA THR A 2 -6.36 18.60 -19.00
C THR A 2 -4.97 18.44 -19.61
N ALA A 3 -3.97 19.12 -19.03
CA ALA A 3 -2.59 18.91 -19.43
C ALA A 3 -2.23 17.42 -19.25
N ALA A 4 -1.54 16.83 -20.24
CA ALA A 4 -1.11 15.43 -20.15
C ALA A 4 -0.24 15.24 -18.90
N ARG A 5 -0.65 14.35 -17.99
CA ARG A 5 0.15 14.01 -16.80
C ARG A 5 1.44 13.33 -17.27
N ARG A 6 2.57 13.76 -16.73
CA ARG A 6 3.85 13.09 -16.95
C ARG A 6 3.80 11.72 -16.27
N THR A 7 4.25 10.68 -16.97
CA THR A 7 4.33 9.32 -16.43
C THR A 7 5.74 9.04 -15.89
N LEU A 8 5.86 8.03 -15.02
CA LEU A 8 7.17 7.60 -14.53
C LEU A 8 8.07 7.14 -15.70
N PRO A 9 9.37 7.50 -15.68
CA PRO A 9 10.31 7.14 -16.74
C PRO A 9 10.63 5.64 -16.75
N LEU A 10 10.60 5.00 -15.57
CA LEU A 10 10.69 3.56 -15.41
C LEU A 10 9.44 3.07 -14.68
N ARG A 11 8.84 2.01 -15.19
CA ARG A 11 7.62 1.41 -14.63
C ARG A 11 7.96 0.03 -14.09
N TYR A 12 7.56 -0.23 -12.86
CA TYR A 12 7.76 -1.52 -12.21
C TYR A 12 6.42 -2.01 -11.67
N PRO A 13 5.96 -3.21 -12.08
CA PRO A 13 4.69 -3.73 -11.60
C PRO A 13 4.76 -4.06 -10.10
N PRO A 14 3.64 -3.93 -9.37
CA PRO A 14 3.56 -4.41 -8.00
C PRO A 14 3.66 -5.94 -7.95
N GLN A 15 4.13 -6.48 -6.82
CA GLN A 15 4.02 -7.91 -6.57
C GLN A 15 2.58 -8.26 -6.14
N ARG A 16 2.19 -9.51 -6.36
CA ARG A 16 0.88 -10.01 -5.91
C ARG A 16 0.76 -9.89 -4.39
N GLY A 17 -0.26 -9.18 -3.92
CA GLY A 17 -0.52 -9.01 -2.48
C GLY A 17 0.39 -7.99 -1.80
N GLU A 18 1.22 -7.28 -2.56
CA GLU A 18 2.09 -6.24 -2.03
C GLU A 18 1.29 -5.08 -1.41
N ALA A 19 1.87 -4.49 -0.39
CA ALA A 19 1.39 -3.26 0.20
C ALA A 19 1.69 -2.02 -0.66
N LEU A 20 0.76 -1.07 -0.73
CA LEU A 20 0.91 0.14 -1.58
C LEU A 20 2.15 0.97 -1.22
N ASP A 21 2.39 1.24 0.07
CA ASP A 21 3.59 1.93 0.54
C ASP A 21 4.90 1.18 0.23
N SER A 22 4.95 -0.15 0.39
CA SER A 22 6.09 -0.97 -0.03
C SER A 22 6.38 -0.82 -1.51
N TRP A 23 5.34 -0.86 -2.34
CA TRP A 23 5.52 -0.70 -3.78
C TRP A 23 6.04 0.69 -4.14
N LEU A 24 5.53 1.73 -3.48
CA LEU A 24 5.99 3.11 -3.66
C LEU A 24 7.43 3.33 -3.15
N GLU A 25 7.79 2.76 -2.01
CA GLU A 25 9.15 2.85 -1.46
C GLU A 25 10.16 2.19 -2.41
N PHE A 26 9.81 1.02 -2.96
CA PHE A 26 10.61 0.38 -3.99
C PHE A 26 10.74 1.22 -5.26
N LEU A 27 9.65 1.85 -5.72
CA LEU A 27 9.70 2.74 -6.87
C LEU A 27 10.64 3.92 -6.61
N ALA A 28 10.54 4.55 -5.45
CA ALA A 28 11.41 5.67 -5.07
C ALA A 28 12.88 5.24 -5.06
N ALA A 29 13.18 4.06 -4.49
CA ALA A 29 14.51 3.48 -4.49
C ALA A 29 15.04 3.21 -5.90
N ARG A 30 14.22 2.66 -6.80
CA ARG A 30 14.60 2.36 -8.20
C ARG A 30 14.77 3.58 -9.07
N LEU A 31 13.97 4.61 -8.82
CA LEU A 31 14.04 5.89 -9.51
C LEU A 31 15.11 6.82 -8.91
N HIS A 32 15.78 6.39 -7.83
CA HIS A 32 16.75 7.19 -7.09
C HIS A 32 16.21 8.57 -6.68
N CYS A 33 14.94 8.63 -6.31
CA CYS A 33 14.29 9.85 -5.85
C CYS A 33 13.88 9.74 -4.39
N ARG A 34 13.60 10.89 -3.78
CA ARG A 34 13.07 10.90 -2.43
C ARG A 34 11.62 10.40 -2.45
N PHE A 35 11.20 9.77 -1.36
CA PHE A 35 9.84 9.22 -1.26
C PHE A 35 8.77 10.32 -1.36
N ASP A 36 9.02 11.49 -0.76
CA ASP A 36 8.11 12.64 -0.84
C ASP A 36 7.98 13.22 -2.26
N ASP A 37 9.04 13.19 -3.06
CA ASP A 37 8.99 13.60 -4.46
C ASP A 37 8.14 12.65 -5.29
N LEU A 38 8.26 11.34 -5.04
CA LEU A 38 7.41 10.33 -5.69
C LEU A 38 5.94 10.53 -5.30
N LEU A 39 5.64 10.68 -4.01
CA LEU A 39 4.27 10.92 -3.54
C LEU A 39 3.65 12.16 -4.18
N ARG A 40 4.41 13.27 -4.27
CA ARG A 40 3.96 14.49 -4.95
C ARG A 40 3.70 14.26 -6.44
N ALA A 41 4.56 13.52 -7.13
CA ALA A 41 4.36 13.18 -8.55
C ALA A 41 3.07 12.36 -8.76
N LEU A 42 2.70 11.52 -7.79
CA LEU A 42 1.48 10.73 -7.79
C LEU A 42 0.26 11.46 -7.23
N SER A 43 0.38 12.75 -6.88
CA SER A 43 -0.68 13.54 -6.22
C SER A 43 -1.17 12.93 -4.90
N LEU A 44 -0.30 12.19 -4.20
CA LEU A 44 -0.59 11.66 -2.88
C LEU A 44 -0.26 12.70 -1.79
N PRO A 45 -1.10 12.81 -0.74
CA PRO A 45 -0.87 13.77 0.33
C PRO A 45 0.33 13.34 1.18
N THR A 46 1.29 14.25 1.36
CA THR A 46 2.51 14.05 2.17
C THR A 46 2.40 14.66 3.56
N GLN A 47 1.44 15.55 3.78
CA GLN A 47 1.23 16.27 5.03
C GLN A 47 -0.25 16.31 5.41
N ASP A 48 -0.54 16.22 6.72
CA ASP A 48 -1.86 16.47 7.26
C ASP A 48 -2.11 17.98 7.24
N ALA A 49 -3.04 18.44 6.40
CA ALA A 49 -3.33 19.87 6.23
C ALA A 49 -3.80 20.55 7.52
N VAL A 50 -4.41 19.79 8.44
CA VAL A 50 -4.93 20.32 9.72
C VAL A 50 -3.84 20.37 10.78
N LEU A 51 -2.96 19.37 10.81
CA LEU A 51 -1.96 19.23 11.86
C LEU A 51 -0.55 19.71 11.48
N ALA A 52 -0.32 20.06 10.20
CA ALA A 52 0.99 20.40 9.63
C ALA A 52 2.09 19.36 9.96
N LYS A 53 1.68 18.09 10.16
CA LYS A 53 2.55 16.96 10.48
C LYS A 53 2.66 16.03 9.28
N PRO A 54 3.74 15.24 9.16
CA PRO A 54 3.81 14.16 8.18
C PRO A 54 2.54 13.32 8.28
N MET A 55 1.83 13.19 7.16
CA MET A 55 0.58 12.42 7.18
C MET A 55 0.94 10.97 7.49
N SER A 56 0.24 10.37 8.44
CA SER A 56 0.16 8.91 8.46
C SER A 56 -0.29 8.48 7.07
N SER A 57 0.31 7.44 6.50
CA SER A 57 0.03 6.92 5.15
C SER A 57 -1.40 6.36 5.04
N ARG A 58 -2.42 7.17 5.31
CA ARG A 58 -3.84 6.82 5.39
C ARG A 58 -4.36 6.32 4.04
N TRP A 59 -3.74 6.78 2.96
CA TRP A 59 -3.95 6.25 1.62
C TRP A 59 -3.61 4.74 1.51
N THR A 60 -2.72 4.19 2.34
CA THR A 60 -2.50 2.72 2.42
C THR A 60 -3.69 1.96 3.01
N VAL A 61 -4.54 2.63 3.79
CA VAL A 61 -5.75 2.06 4.37
C VAL A 61 -6.91 2.17 3.40
N LEU A 62 -7.16 3.39 2.92
CA LEU A 62 -8.23 3.72 1.97
C LEU A 62 -7.71 4.78 0.99
N THR A 63 -7.56 4.40 -0.28
CA THR A 63 -7.17 5.32 -1.36
C THR A 63 -8.43 5.87 -2.03
N THR A 64 -8.50 7.18 -2.29
CA THR A 64 -9.68 7.73 -2.99
C THR A 64 -9.65 7.41 -4.47
N GLY A 65 -10.79 7.51 -5.16
CA GLY A 65 -10.85 7.37 -6.62
C GLY A 65 -9.90 8.32 -7.35
N GLU A 66 -9.77 9.57 -6.90
CA GLU A 66 -8.82 10.53 -7.48
C GLU A 66 -7.36 10.10 -7.29
N GLU A 67 -7.01 9.59 -6.11
CA GLU A 67 -5.67 9.07 -5.82
C GLU A 67 -5.39 7.80 -6.63
N ILE A 68 -6.37 6.87 -6.77
CA ILE A 68 -6.28 5.66 -7.60
C ILE A 68 -6.01 6.05 -9.06
N THR A 69 -6.86 6.90 -9.64
CA THR A 69 -6.71 7.35 -11.04
C THR A 69 -5.38 8.07 -11.24
N SER A 70 -4.95 8.87 -10.28
CA SER A 70 -3.64 9.56 -10.33
C SER A 70 -2.48 8.56 -10.35
N ILE A 71 -2.47 7.60 -9.42
CA ILE A 71 -1.44 6.56 -9.35
C ILE A 71 -1.42 5.75 -10.63
N ALA A 72 -2.59 5.29 -11.10
CA ALA A 72 -2.72 4.49 -12.31
C ALA A 72 -2.22 5.24 -13.55
N ALA A 73 -2.62 6.50 -13.72
CA ALA A 73 -2.20 7.32 -14.85
C ALA A 73 -0.68 7.56 -14.88
N VAL A 74 -0.07 7.85 -13.73
CA VAL A 74 1.35 8.20 -13.65
C VAL A 74 2.26 6.96 -13.69
N SER A 75 1.87 5.87 -13.03
CA SER A 75 2.67 4.64 -12.94
C SER A 75 2.41 3.64 -14.08
N GLY A 76 1.23 3.69 -14.70
CA GLY A 76 0.78 2.71 -15.68
C GLY A 76 0.25 1.40 -15.10
N VAL A 77 0.04 1.32 -13.78
CA VAL A 77 -0.62 0.18 -13.11
C VAL A 77 -2.14 0.30 -13.25
N ALA A 78 -2.85 -0.82 -13.30
CA ALA A 78 -4.31 -0.82 -13.36
C ALA A 78 -4.92 -0.28 -12.05
N GLU A 79 -6.07 0.39 -12.14
CA GLU A 79 -6.76 0.94 -10.95
C GLU A 79 -7.10 -0.16 -9.93
N ASP A 80 -7.58 -1.32 -10.41
CA ASP A 80 -7.87 -2.49 -9.57
C ASP A 80 -6.64 -3.01 -8.82
N ASP A 81 -5.46 -2.95 -9.44
CA ASP A 81 -4.19 -3.35 -8.80
C ASP A 81 -3.79 -2.35 -7.72
N VAL A 82 -4.05 -1.05 -7.93
CA VAL A 82 -3.82 -0.02 -6.90
C VAL A 82 -4.73 -0.26 -5.70
N GLU A 83 -6.02 -0.49 -5.92
CA GLU A 83 -6.98 -0.79 -4.85
C GLU A 83 -6.59 -2.08 -4.10
N ALA A 84 -6.17 -3.11 -4.84
CA ALA A 84 -5.76 -4.40 -4.28
C ALA A 84 -4.54 -4.33 -3.34
N MET A 85 -3.74 -3.26 -3.41
CA MET A 85 -2.60 -2.99 -2.54
C MET A 85 -2.95 -2.24 -1.24
N THR A 86 -4.24 -1.93 -1.02
CA THR A 86 -4.74 -1.19 0.14
C THR A 86 -5.62 -2.05 1.05
N LEU A 87 -5.82 -1.64 2.31
CA LEU A 87 -6.72 -2.37 3.21
C LEU A 87 -8.20 -2.29 2.81
N GLN A 88 -8.57 -1.43 1.86
CA GLN A 88 -9.94 -1.30 1.34
C GLN A 88 -10.55 -2.63 0.91
N ARG A 89 -9.76 -3.51 0.27
CA ARG A 89 -10.20 -4.85 -0.15
C ARG A 89 -10.65 -5.77 0.99
N PHE A 90 -10.30 -5.43 2.22
CA PHE A 90 -10.59 -6.19 3.43
C PHE A 90 -11.71 -5.55 4.27
N ASP A 91 -12.25 -4.40 3.85
CA ASP A 91 -13.33 -3.73 4.56
C ASP A 91 -14.58 -4.59 4.62
N GLY A 92 -15.27 -4.60 5.76
CA GLY A 92 -16.45 -5.43 6.02
C GLY A 92 -16.21 -6.94 6.18
N HIS A 93 -15.02 -7.44 5.81
CA HIS A 93 -14.68 -8.87 5.90
C HIS A 93 -13.60 -9.17 6.94
N ALA A 94 -12.54 -8.36 6.93
CA ALA A 94 -11.35 -8.59 7.74
C ALA A 94 -10.94 -7.38 8.58
N VAL A 95 -11.33 -6.18 8.16
CA VAL A 95 -11.23 -4.94 8.93
C VAL A 95 -12.53 -4.15 8.75
N VAL A 96 -12.76 -3.17 9.62
CA VAL A 96 -13.80 -2.15 9.41
C VAL A 96 -13.09 -0.82 9.27
N ILE A 97 -13.35 -0.09 8.18
CA ILE A 97 -12.69 1.19 7.89
C ILE A 97 -13.63 2.36 8.18
N HIS A 98 -13.12 3.38 8.86
CA HIS A 98 -13.76 4.69 8.97
C HIS A 98 -13.42 5.54 7.75
N PRO A 99 -14.33 5.75 6.78
CA PRO A 99 -14.00 6.39 5.52
C PRO A 99 -13.54 7.84 5.70
N GLY A 100 -14.19 8.61 6.58
CA GLY A 100 -13.83 10.01 6.83
C GLY A 100 -12.45 10.20 7.49
N ARG A 101 -11.96 9.18 8.21
CA ARG A 101 -10.64 9.22 8.86
C ARG A 101 -9.60 8.38 8.14
N ARG A 102 -10.02 7.53 7.20
CA ARG A 102 -9.20 6.54 6.50
C ARG A 102 -8.35 5.72 7.47
N ARG A 103 -9.02 5.17 8.48
CA ARG A 103 -8.41 4.37 9.56
C ARG A 103 -9.22 3.12 9.80
N VAL A 104 -8.54 2.04 10.13
CA VAL A 104 -9.19 0.83 10.63
C VAL A 104 -9.73 1.10 12.04
N GLU A 105 -10.95 0.66 12.33
CA GLU A 105 -11.54 0.66 13.67
C GLU A 105 -10.75 -0.29 14.58
N PRO A 106 -10.06 0.24 15.60
CA PRO A 106 -9.42 -0.62 16.59
C PRO A 106 -10.49 -1.48 17.27
N HIS A 107 -10.19 -2.77 17.47
CA HIS A 107 -11.04 -3.75 18.17
C HIS A 107 -12.17 -4.42 17.38
N LEU A 108 -12.42 -4.04 16.12
CA LEU A 108 -13.27 -4.82 15.23
C LEU A 108 -12.44 -5.74 14.32
N LEU A 109 -12.94 -6.97 14.14
CA LEU A 109 -12.32 -7.99 13.28
C LEU A 109 -10.81 -8.16 13.59
N TRP A 110 -9.95 -8.11 12.57
CA TRP A 110 -8.49 -8.17 12.72
C TRP A 110 -7.82 -6.79 12.76
N GLY A 111 -8.57 -5.72 13.03
CA GLY A 111 -8.14 -4.32 12.93
C GLY A 111 -7.24 -3.77 14.05
N ARG A 112 -6.48 -4.61 14.76
CA ARG A 112 -5.60 -4.13 15.84
C ARG A 112 -4.33 -3.49 15.29
N ALA A 113 -3.75 -2.58 16.07
CA ALA A 113 -2.49 -1.94 15.74
C ALA A 113 -1.32 -2.94 15.74
N GLY A 114 -0.39 -2.72 14.80
CA GLY A 114 0.83 -3.53 14.65
C GLY A 114 0.85 -4.29 13.33
N SER A 115 1.99 -4.92 13.05
CA SER A 115 2.13 -5.81 11.90
C SER A 115 2.81 -7.10 12.34
N ARG A 116 2.46 -8.22 11.69
CA ARG A 116 3.12 -9.51 11.90
C ARG A 116 3.61 -9.99 10.55
N PHE A 117 4.92 -10.24 10.45
CA PHE A 117 5.54 -10.66 9.21
C PHE A 117 6.38 -11.93 9.42
N CYS A 118 6.63 -12.64 8.31
CA CYS A 118 7.55 -13.76 8.27
C CYS A 118 8.90 -13.28 7.70
N PRO A 119 10.02 -13.42 8.43
CA PRO A 119 11.33 -13.00 7.93
C PRO A 119 11.75 -13.71 6.64
N MET A 120 11.46 -15.00 6.51
CA MET A 120 11.76 -15.77 5.29
C MET A 120 10.95 -15.28 4.10
N CYS A 121 9.62 -15.08 4.26
CA CYS A 121 8.81 -14.53 3.18
C CYS A 121 9.25 -13.11 2.78
N LEU A 122 9.74 -12.30 3.72
CA LEU A 122 10.28 -10.97 3.42
C LEU A 122 11.57 -11.06 2.61
N ALA A 123 12.44 -12.03 2.92
CA ALA A 123 13.63 -12.29 2.11
C ALA A 123 13.25 -12.78 0.69
N ASP A 124 12.33 -13.74 0.60
CA ASP A 124 11.87 -14.32 -0.67
C ASP A 124 11.17 -13.30 -1.58
N SER A 125 10.46 -12.33 -0.99
CA SER A 125 9.83 -11.24 -1.75
C SER A 125 10.82 -10.16 -2.21
N GLY A 126 12.10 -10.26 -1.81
CA GLY A 126 13.11 -9.24 -2.08
C GLY A 126 12.92 -7.98 -1.23
N GLY A 127 12.39 -8.11 -0.02
CA GLY A 127 12.10 -7.01 0.89
C GLY A 127 10.73 -6.35 0.66
N ARG A 128 9.88 -6.92 -0.20
CA ARG A 128 8.59 -6.34 -0.59
C ARG A 128 7.51 -6.73 0.43
N TRP A 129 7.02 -5.74 1.16
CA TRP A 129 6.09 -5.94 2.27
C TRP A 129 4.71 -6.37 1.78
N GLN A 130 4.15 -7.39 2.41
CA GLN A 130 2.83 -7.91 2.03
C GLN A 130 1.71 -7.18 2.77
N LEU A 131 0.64 -6.85 2.06
CA LEU A 131 -0.52 -6.15 2.61
C LEU A 131 -1.16 -6.93 3.77
N THR A 132 -1.23 -8.26 3.65
CA THR A 132 -1.83 -9.13 4.68
C THR A 132 -1.09 -9.09 6.01
N TRP A 133 0.19 -8.66 6.06
CA TRP A 133 0.92 -8.53 7.31
C TRP A 133 0.45 -7.36 8.18
N ARG A 134 -0.39 -6.48 7.63
CA ARG A 134 -1.16 -5.48 8.39
C ARG A 134 -2.41 -6.04 9.05
N LEU A 135 -2.82 -7.25 8.66
CA LEU A 135 -3.86 -7.98 9.34
C LEU A 135 -3.20 -8.79 10.46
N LEU A 136 -3.92 -9.01 11.56
CA LEU A 136 -3.39 -9.79 12.68
C LEU A 136 -3.23 -11.30 12.38
N VAL A 137 -3.59 -11.73 11.18
CA VAL A 137 -3.50 -13.13 10.73
C VAL A 137 -2.13 -13.38 10.11
N ILE A 138 -1.34 -14.24 10.74
CA ILE A 138 -0.04 -14.65 10.20
C ILE A 138 -0.28 -15.76 9.18
N ARG A 139 0.07 -15.52 7.91
CA ARG A 139 0.36 -16.64 7.00
C ARG A 139 1.68 -17.25 7.44
N LEU A 140 1.62 -18.46 8.01
CA LEU A 140 2.80 -19.26 8.27
C LEU A 140 3.27 -19.87 6.95
N HIS A 141 4.59 -19.94 6.75
CA HIS A 141 5.16 -20.76 5.69
C HIS A 141 4.70 -22.20 5.92
N PRO A 142 4.20 -22.93 4.91
CA PRO A 142 4.14 -24.38 5.04
C PRO A 142 5.57 -24.86 5.32
N THR A 143 5.74 -25.56 6.43
CA THR A 143 7.01 -26.22 6.76
C THR A 143 7.38 -27.13 5.59
N PRO A 144 8.58 -27.02 5.00
CA PRO A 144 9.03 -28.02 4.04
C PRO A 144 9.25 -29.33 4.80
N GLY A 145 8.25 -30.21 4.80
CA GLY A 145 8.32 -31.49 5.50
C GLY A 145 6.99 -32.00 6.05
N SER A 146 6.05 -32.34 5.16
CA SER A 146 5.04 -33.38 5.46
C SER A 146 4.65 -34.08 4.16
N SER A 147 5.60 -34.80 3.59
CA SER A 147 5.33 -35.94 2.73
C SER A 147 5.79 -37.16 3.51
N GLY A 148 4.82 -37.90 4.02
CA GLY A 148 4.98 -39.12 4.81
C GLY A 148 3.60 -39.70 5.06
#